data_AF-A0ABD6EEG6-F1
#
_entry.id   AF-A0ABD6EEG6-F1
#
_cell.length_a   1.000
_cell.length_b   1.000
_cell.length_c   1.000
_cell.angle_alpha   90.00
_cell.angle_beta   90.00
_cell.angle_gamma   90.00
#
_symmetry.space_group_name_H-M   'P 1'
#
loop_
_entity.id
_entity.type
_entity.pdbx_description
1 polymer ?
#
loop_
_entity_poly.entity_id
_entity_poly.type
_entity_poly.pdbx_seq_one_letter_code
_entity_poly.pdbx_strand_id
1 'polypeptide(L)'
;MSAEDLSNTVHQVTNNSNTASLPQYSVPAPHVSGGSKYSQLLSVIEELSKDIRPTYTGNKICAERLKRTIIHARILVRECLLETGRNVRQ
;
A
#
# COMPACT_ATOMS: atom_id res chain seq x y z
N MET A 1 50.68 -19.47 9.32
CA MET A 1 50.41 -20.49 10.36
C MET A 1 48.89 -20.63 10.44
N SER A 2 48.37 -21.78 9.99
CA SER A 2 47.07 -22.44 10.28
C SER A 2 45.81 -21.58 10.42
N ALA A 3 44.86 -21.68 9.47
CA ALA A 3 43.80 -22.70 9.37
C ALA A 3 42.67 -22.48 10.41
N GLU A 4 41.52 -21.96 9.99
CA GLU A 4 40.28 -22.67 9.59
C GLU A 4 39.46 -23.26 10.76
N ASP A 5 38.15 -23.02 10.66
CA ASP A 5 37.01 -23.80 11.15
C ASP A 5 36.40 -23.47 12.52
N LEU A 6 35.13 -23.07 12.50
CA LEU A 6 34.06 -23.96 13.01
C LEU A 6 32.68 -23.44 12.56
N SER A 7 32.08 -24.16 11.61
CA SER A 7 30.90 -24.98 11.89
C SER A 7 30.01 -25.13 10.64
N ASN A 8 30.20 -26.29 10.04
CA ASN A 8 29.28 -26.97 9.15
C ASN A 8 27.84 -26.99 9.67
N THR A 9 26.86 -26.90 8.78
CA THR A 9 25.84 -27.96 8.64
C THR A 9 25.27 -27.93 7.23
N VAL A 10 25.56 -29.02 6.54
CA VAL A 10 25.07 -29.46 5.24
C VAL A 10 23.56 -29.65 5.27
N HIS A 11 22.85 -29.05 4.31
CA HIS A 11 21.74 -29.71 3.61
C HIS A 11 21.73 -29.22 2.16
N GLN A 12 22.47 -29.95 1.33
CA GLN A 12 22.37 -29.92 -0.12
C GLN A 12 21.24 -30.87 -0.52
N VAL A 13 20.12 -30.32 -1.02
CA VAL A 13 19.22 -31.05 -1.90
C VAL A 13 19.29 -30.37 -3.25
N THR A 14 20.10 -30.97 -4.13
CA THR A 14 20.21 -30.66 -5.54
C THR A 14 18.92 -31.09 -6.24
N ASN A 15 18.22 -30.16 -6.89
CA ASN A 15 17.49 -30.51 -8.10
C ASN A 15 17.58 -29.38 -9.13
N ASN A 16 18.27 -29.68 -10.21
CA ASN A 16 18.55 -28.79 -11.32
C ASN A 16 17.36 -28.84 -12.29
N SER A 17 16.70 -27.71 -12.54
CA SER A 17 15.76 -27.56 -13.67
C SER A 17 15.79 -26.12 -14.14
N ASN A 18 16.37 -25.93 -15.33
CA ASN A 18 16.42 -24.67 -16.06
C ASN A 18 15.03 -24.04 -16.16
N THR A 19 14.82 -22.91 -15.47
CA THR A 19 13.70 -22.00 -15.77
C THR A 19 14.25 -20.59 -15.79
N ALA A 20 13.97 -19.88 -16.88
CA ALA A 20 14.48 -18.54 -17.15
C ALA A 20 14.15 -17.59 -16.00
N SER A 21 15.16 -16.88 -15.48
CA SER A 21 14.98 -15.82 -14.48
C SER A 21 14.33 -14.61 -15.15
N LEU A 22 12.99 -14.56 -15.14
CA LEU A 22 12.22 -13.40 -15.55
C LEU A 22 12.41 -12.29 -14.48
N PRO A 23 12.67 -11.03 -14.87
CA PRO A 23 12.73 -9.93 -13.90
C PRO A 23 11.38 -9.84 -13.18
N GLN A 24 11.41 -10.07 -11.86
CA GLN A 24 10.29 -9.89 -10.95
C GLN A 24 9.96 -8.39 -10.86
N TYR A 25 9.19 -7.88 -11.82
CA TYR A 25 8.47 -6.63 -11.63
C TYR A 25 7.37 -6.90 -10.61
N SER A 26 7.66 -6.60 -9.34
CA SER A 26 6.63 -6.52 -8.31
C SER A 26 5.68 -5.40 -8.69
N VAL A 27 4.56 -5.77 -9.31
CA VAL A 27 3.43 -4.87 -9.51
C VAL A 27 2.96 -4.44 -8.11
N PRO A 28 2.90 -3.15 -7.79
CA PRO A 28 2.33 -2.71 -6.53
C PRO A 28 0.88 -3.19 -6.51
N ALA A 29 0.58 -4.14 -5.63
CA ALA A 29 -0.77 -4.60 -5.40
C ALA A 29 -1.63 -3.36 -5.11
N PRO A 30 -2.83 -3.24 -5.71
CA PRO A 30 -3.76 -2.22 -5.27
C PRO A 30 -3.93 -2.42 -3.78
N HIS A 31 -3.81 -1.34 -3.01
CA HIS A 31 -4.05 -1.34 -1.58
C HIS A 31 -5.52 -1.72 -1.35
N VAL A 32 -5.84 -3.01 -1.41
CA VAL A 32 -7.12 -3.51 -0.93
C VAL A 32 -6.99 -3.45 0.58
N SER A 33 -7.18 -2.24 1.11
CA SER A 33 -7.27 -1.97 2.52
C SER A 33 -8.54 -2.70 2.94
N GLY A 34 -8.42 -3.97 3.31
CA GLY A 34 -9.51 -4.81 3.81
C GLY A 34 -10.06 -4.36 5.17
N GLY A 35 -9.94 -3.07 5.48
CA GLY A 35 -10.52 -2.43 6.64
C GLY A 35 -11.90 -1.87 6.33
N SER A 36 -12.67 -1.56 7.38
CA SER A 36 -13.96 -0.87 7.28
C SER A 36 -13.85 0.43 6.46
N LYS A 37 -14.97 0.89 5.88
CA LYS A 37 -15.01 2.16 5.11
C LYS A 37 -14.40 3.35 5.88
N TYR A 38 -14.55 3.34 7.20
CA TYR A 38 -13.93 4.32 8.10
C TYR A 38 -12.39 4.24 8.14
N SER A 39 -11.83 3.02 8.19
CA SER A 39 -10.37 2.83 8.14
C SER A 39 -9.79 3.33 6.81
N GLN A 40 -10.46 3.01 5.70
CA GLN A 40 -10.08 3.54 4.38
C GLN A 40 -10.15 5.07 4.35
N LEU A 41 -11.14 5.69 5.01
CA LEU A 41 -11.26 7.14 5.08
C LEU A 41 -10.12 7.77 5.89
N LEU A 42 -9.73 7.14 7.00
CA LEU A 42 -8.60 7.61 7.80
C LEU A 42 -7.29 7.59 6.99
N SER A 43 -7.00 6.50 6.28
CA SER A 43 -5.81 6.41 5.42
C SER A 43 -5.81 7.47 4.30
N VAL A 44 -6.97 7.75 3.70
CA VAL A 44 -7.10 8.81 2.69
C VAL A 44 -6.79 10.19 3.28
N ILE A 45 -7.18 10.47 4.52
CA ILE A 45 -6.89 11.73 5.22
C ILE A 45 -5.38 11.88 5.52
N GLU A 46 -4.73 10.80 5.92
CA GLU A 46 -3.28 10.79 6.13
C GLU A 46 -2.52 11.07 4.83
N GLU A 47 -2.95 10.48 3.72
CA GLU A 47 -2.38 10.72 2.38
C GLU A 47 -2.57 12.18 1.94
N LEU A 48 -3.76 12.76 2.16
CA LEU A 48 -4.04 14.17 1.85
C LEU A 48 -3.03 15.11 2.52
N SER A 49 -2.71 14.85 3.78
CA SER A 49 -1.81 15.68 4.58
C SER A 49 -0.39 15.76 4.00
N LYS A 50 0.06 14.70 3.30
CA LYS A 50 1.39 14.63 2.66
C LYS A 50 1.50 15.53 1.42
N ASP A 51 0.39 15.76 0.72
CA ASP A 51 0.37 16.56 -0.51
C ASP A 51 0.23 18.06 -0.28
N ILE A 52 -0.25 18.49 0.90
CA ILE A 52 -0.50 19.90 1.21
C ILE A 52 0.75 20.77 1.02
N ARG A 53 1.88 20.40 1.65
CA ARG A 53 3.12 21.21 1.57
C ARG A 53 3.68 21.29 0.15
N PRO A 54 3.86 20.17 -0.59
CA PRO A 54 4.32 20.21 -1.98
C PRO A 54 3.39 21.00 -2.92
N THR A 55 2.08 21.01 -2.67
CA THR A 55 1.14 21.81 -3.46
C THR A 55 1.37 23.31 -3.29
N TYR A 56 1.64 23.77 -2.06
CA TYR A 56 1.96 25.19 -1.83
C TYR A 56 3.28 25.63 -2.46
N THR A 57 4.23 24.72 -2.67
CA THR A 57 5.49 25.00 -3.39
C THR A 57 5.35 24.89 -4.91
N GLY A 58 4.14 24.73 -5.44
CA GLY A 58 3.87 24.72 -6.89
C GLY A 58 3.99 23.36 -7.58
N ASN A 59 4.02 22.24 -6.84
CA ASN A 59 4.03 20.92 -7.46
C ASN A 59 2.65 20.57 -8.06
N LYS A 60 2.57 20.62 -9.40
CA LYS A 60 1.34 20.35 -10.17
C LYS A 60 0.81 18.94 -9.98
N ILE A 61 1.69 17.94 -9.82
CA ILE A 61 1.30 16.54 -9.67
C ILE A 61 0.63 16.34 -8.30
N CYS A 62 1.23 16.88 -7.24
CA CYS A 62 0.63 16.86 -5.91
C CYS A 62 -0.69 17.64 -5.87
N ALA A 63 -0.80 18.76 -6.59
CA ALA A 63 -2.05 19.51 -6.69
C ALA A 63 -3.18 18.70 -7.36
N GLU A 64 -2.90 18.01 -8.47
CA GLU A 64 -3.90 17.12 -9.11
C GLU A 64 -4.25 15.94 -8.21
N ARG A 65 -3.25 15.32 -7.57
CA ARG A 65 -3.46 14.22 -6.63
C ARG A 65 -4.34 14.65 -5.47
N LEU A 66 -4.05 15.80 -4.85
CA LEU A 66 -4.81 16.38 -3.76
C LEU A 66 -6.28 16.58 -4.15
N LYS A 67 -6.56 17.17 -5.33
CA LYS A 67 -7.93 17.31 -5.85
C LYS A 67 -8.64 15.97 -5.99
N ARG A 68 -8.00 14.97 -6.59
CA ARG A 68 -8.57 13.64 -6.77
C ARG A 68 -8.86 12.96 -5.43
N THR A 69 -7.92 13.04 -4.50
CA THR A 69 -8.05 12.42 -3.17
C THR A 69 -9.16 13.08 -2.35
N ILE A 70 -9.35 14.41 -2.46
CA ILE A 70 -10.48 15.11 -1.82
C ILE A 70 -11.82 14.61 -2.37
N ILE A 71 -11.95 14.46 -3.69
CA ILE A 71 -13.19 13.94 -4.30
C ILE A 71 -13.46 12.51 -3.84
N HIS A 72 -12.43 11.67 -3.82
CA HIS A 72 -12.53 10.28 -3.34
C HIS A 72 -12.97 10.22 -1.86
N ALA A 73 -12.36 11.02 -0.98
CA ALA A 73 -12.75 11.12 0.43
C ALA A 73 -14.24 11.49 0.57
N ARG A 74 -14.75 12.43 -0.23
CA ARG A 74 -16.16 12.83 -0.20
C ARG A 74 -17.12 11.71 -0.58
N ILE A 75 -16.76 10.87 -1.56
CA ILE A 75 -17.57 9.71 -1.94
C ILE A 75 -17.58 8.71 -0.78
N LEU A 76 -16.40 8.41 -0.24
CA LEU A 76 -16.23 7.44 0.83
C LEU A 76 -16.98 7.84 2.12
N VAL A 77 -17.02 9.13 2.45
CA VAL A 77 -17.84 9.65 3.56
C VAL A 77 -19.33 9.36 3.35
N ARG A 78 -19.85 9.55 2.13
CA ARG A 78 -21.26 9.25 1.83
C ARG A 78 -21.54 7.76 2.00
N GLU A 79 -20.64 6.91 1.53
CA GLU A 79 -20.77 5.47 1.69
C GLU A 79 -20.68 5.04 3.16
N CYS A 80 -19.79 5.64 3.94
CA CYS A 80 -19.63 5.38 5.37
C CYS A 80 -20.90 5.77 6.16
N LEU A 81 -21.51 6.91 5.82
CA LEU A 81 -22.77 7.36 6.43
C LEU A 81 -23.94 6.44 6.06
N LEU A 82 -24.04 6.02 4.80
CA LEU A 82 -25.06 5.08 4.33
C LEU A 82 -24.94 3.70 5.00
N GLU A 83 -23.72 3.20 5.16
CA GLU A 83 -23.45 1.93 5.85
C GLU A 83 -23.83 2.01 7.33
N THR A 84 -23.45 3.10 8.01
CA THR A 84 -23.81 3.33 9.42
C THR A 84 -25.32 3.45 9.61
N GLY A 85 -26.02 4.15 8.71
CA GLY A 85 -27.48 4.30 8.77
C GLY A 85 -28.26 2.99 8.54
N ARG A 86 -27.67 2.01 7.86
CA ARG A 86 -28.23 0.66 7.71
C ARG A 86 -27.98 -0.20 8.95
N ASN A 87 -26.78 -0.15 9.51
CA ASN A 87 -26.42 -0.90 10.73
C ASN A 87 -27.17 -0.42 11.99
N VAL A 88 -27.59 0.85 12.05
CA VAL A 88 -28.42 1.38 13.16
C VAL A 88 -29.89 0.96 13.06
N ARG A 89 -30.34 0.56 11.86
CA ARG A 89 -31.76 0.20 11.60
C ARG A 89 -32.03 -1.30 11.62
N GLN A 90 -30.99 -2.15 11.65
CA GLN A 90 -31.09 -3.59 11.91
C GLN A 90 -30.92 -3.85 13.41
#